data_AF-A0A0V8HVQ7-F1
#
_entry.id   AF-A0A0V8HVQ7-F1
#
_cell.length_a   1.000
_cell.length_b   1.000
_cell.length_c   1.000
_cell.angle_alpha   90.00
_cell.angle_beta   90.00
_cell.angle_gamma   90.00
#
_symmetry.space_group_name_H-M   'P 1'
#
loop_
_entity.id
_entity.type
_entity.pdbx_description
1 polymer ?
#
loop_
_entity_poly.entity_id
_entity_poly.type
_entity_poly.pdbx_seq_one_letter_code
_entity_poly.pdbx_strand_id
1 'polypeptide(L)'
;MLDEFWSGGLQIGLLVELTNLLTTLRREWNLLSHGSAVLPSHGRQQNLSLVLQTLLEQGPQSRAALSRATGLTRVTVSELVAELLKTFTLTDNDAEATGERAIELLLELLHQALGACTEQVLGIGIGTPGIITDQGIVKTAEKFGWKDLDLRSRVQQDTRIPTHVLNVADCAILAEHTFGQGSEHMMLLRLGRGVGCGVITHNTLVRGSGFAAGELGHVRHDAADRTPCACGNFGCLEARASVPAIRQAIAEGQSAAQAGAQAAQALASAIALLISVLDIRNVVFTGTPEVV
;
A
#
# COMPACT_ATOMS: atom_id res chain seq x y z
N MET A 1 32.01 -5.55 -4.20
CA MET A 1 31.63 -5.80 -2.79
C MET A 1 30.77 -4.63 -2.26
N LEU A 2 29.80 -4.17 -3.05
CA LEU A 2 28.80 -3.15 -2.70
C LEU A 2 27.42 -3.47 -3.34
N ASP A 3 27.25 -4.68 -3.89
CA ASP A 3 26.04 -5.11 -4.62
C ASP A 3 25.11 -5.98 -3.77
N GLU A 4 25.50 -6.38 -2.57
CA GLU A 4 24.73 -7.32 -1.71
C GLU A 4 23.72 -6.63 -0.77
N PHE A 5 23.63 -5.29 -0.75
CA PHE A 5 22.71 -4.56 0.14
C PHE A 5 21.32 -4.25 -0.47
N TRP A 6 21.11 -4.56 -1.75
CA TRP A 6 19.87 -4.25 -2.49
C TRP A 6 18.98 -5.47 -2.80
N SER A 7 19.29 -6.65 -2.25
CA SER A 7 18.56 -7.90 -2.53
C SER A 7 17.31 -8.12 -1.66
N GLY A 8 17.06 -7.28 -0.65
CA GLY A 8 15.90 -7.38 0.24
C GLY A 8 14.67 -6.61 -0.27
N GLY A 9 14.04 -7.04 -1.36
CA GLY A 9 12.87 -6.38 -1.98
C GLY A 9 11.61 -6.24 -1.09
N LEU A 10 11.66 -6.77 0.13
CA LEU A 10 10.62 -6.77 1.18
C LEU A 10 10.52 -5.48 1.98
N GLN A 11 11.61 -4.74 2.07
CA GLN A 11 11.81 -3.66 3.03
C GLN A 11 11.12 -2.32 2.70
N ILE A 12 10.55 -2.19 1.49
CA ILE A 12 9.97 -0.94 1.00
C ILE A 12 8.43 -1.03 0.88
N GLY A 13 7.85 -2.24 0.81
CA GLY A 13 6.43 -2.44 0.52
C GLY A 13 5.47 -1.93 1.60
N LEU A 14 5.76 -2.25 2.87
CA LEU A 14 4.89 -1.87 4.00
C LEU A 14 4.98 -0.37 4.32
N LEU A 15 6.16 0.24 4.14
CA LEU A 15 6.34 1.68 4.32
C LEU A 15 5.56 2.44 3.24
N VAL A 16 5.60 2.01 1.97
CA VAL A 16 4.84 2.61 0.85
C VAL A 16 3.32 2.51 1.05
N GLU A 17 2.80 1.49 1.72
CA GLU A 17 1.37 1.34 1.98
C GLU A 17 0.83 2.30 3.04
N LEU A 18 1.62 2.60 4.08
CA LEU A 18 1.36 3.73 4.98
C LEU A 18 1.60 5.09 4.27
N THR A 19 2.49 5.12 3.27
CA THR A 19 2.83 6.34 2.52
C THR A 19 1.70 6.79 1.59
N ASN A 20 1.03 5.83 0.93
CA ASN A 20 -0.05 6.10 -0.03
C ASN A 20 -1.40 6.45 0.63
N LEU A 21 -1.64 6.01 1.87
CA LEU A 21 -2.86 6.33 2.61
C LEU A 21 -2.85 7.77 3.16
N LEU A 22 -1.66 8.31 3.45
CA LEU A 22 -1.46 9.59 4.12
C LEU A 22 -1.07 10.73 3.17
N THR A 23 -0.51 10.44 1.98
CA THR A 23 -0.29 11.43 0.90
C THR A 23 -1.58 12.13 0.47
N THR A 24 -2.71 11.52 0.77
CA THR A 24 -4.03 12.03 0.46
C THR A 24 -4.57 13.04 1.48
N LEU A 25 -4.15 12.97 2.74
CA LEU A 25 -4.60 13.88 3.82
C LEU A 25 -3.89 15.26 3.80
N ARG A 26 -3.40 15.65 2.62
CA ARG A 26 -2.41 16.71 2.32
C ARG A 26 -2.76 18.15 2.74
N ARG A 27 -3.97 18.45 3.24
CA ARG A 27 -4.42 19.86 3.38
C ARG A 27 -4.72 20.38 4.79
N GLU A 28 -4.87 19.55 5.82
CA GLU A 28 -5.27 20.06 7.15
C GLU A 28 -4.15 20.13 8.19
N TRP A 29 -3.03 19.43 8.01
CA TRP A 29 -1.99 19.32 9.06
C TRP A 29 -1.06 20.54 9.19
N ASN A 30 -0.98 21.40 8.16
CA ASN A 30 -0.08 22.57 8.16
C ASN A 30 -0.51 23.72 9.10
N LEU A 31 -1.62 23.57 9.83
CA LEU A 31 -2.15 24.63 10.70
C LEU A 31 -1.82 24.48 12.19
N LEU A 32 -1.21 23.38 12.64
CA LEU A 32 -1.14 23.07 14.10
C LEU A 32 0.26 23.01 14.73
N SER A 33 1.35 23.21 14.02
CA SER A 33 2.69 23.10 14.62
C SER A 33 3.34 24.46 14.89
N HIS A 34 3.06 25.07 16.05
CA HIS A 34 3.95 26.05 16.67
C HIS A 34 4.25 25.71 18.14
N GLY A 35 5.46 25.18 18.35
CA GLY A 35 6.34 25.47 19.49
C GLY A 35 6.11 24.72 20.81
N SER A 36 7.09 23.90 21.22
CA SER A 36 7.78 23.97 22.54
C SER A 36 8.87 22.90 22.69
N ALA A 37 9.86 23.16 23.55
CA ALA A 37 11.15 22.47 23.68
C ALA A 37 11.08 21.00 24.16
N VAL A 38 12.01 20.17 23.68
CA VAL A 38 11.90 18.71 23.57
C VAL A 38 12.94 18.00 24.47
N LEU A 39 12.47 17.10 25.35
CA LEU A 39 13.32 16.19 26.15
C LEU A 39 13.94 15.07 25.27
N PRO A 40 15.04 14.41 25.68
CA PRO A 40 15.78 13.46 24.83
C PRO A 40 14.98 12.28 24.25
N SER A 41 13.97 11.77 24.99
CA SER A 41 13.04 10.73 24.52
C SER A 41 12.09 11.23 23.44
N HIS A 42 11.63 12.48 23.56
CA HIS A 42 10.76 13.13 22.59
C HIS A 42 11.50 13.47 21.28
N GLY A 43 12.83 13.67 21.33
CA GLY A 43 13.63 13.95 20.14
C GLY A 43 13.68 12.77 19.16
N ARG A 44 13.68 11.53 19.65
CA ARG A 44 13.70 10.34 18.77
C ARG A 44 12.37 10.14 18.05
N GLN A 45 11.25 10.25 18.75
CA GLN A 45 9.91 10.19 18.16
C GLN A 45 9.68 11.31 17.14
N GLN A 46 10.12 12.53 17.46
CA GLN A 46 9.99 13.66 16.55
C GLN A 46 10.85 13.49 15.28
N ASN A 47 12.06 12.94 15.41
CA ASN A 47 12.92 12.62 14.28
C ASN A 47 12.32 11.50 13.40
N LEU A 48 11.68 10.50 14.02
CA LEU A 48 10.98 9.44 13.30
C LEU A 48 9.80 10.00 12.48
N SER A 49 8.96 10.82 13.12
CA SER A 49 7.86 11.51 12.43
C SER A 49 8.37 12.38 11.28
N LEU A 50 9.48 13.09 11.46
CA LEU A 50 10.08 13.93 10.41
C LEU A 50 10.59 13.10 9.22
N VAL A 51 11.24 11.95 9.48
CA VAL A 51 11.68 11.01 8.43
C VAL A 51 10.48 10.43 7.68
N LEU A 52 9.46 9.98 8.39
CA LEU A 52 8.23 9.46 7.79
C LEU A 52 7.50 10.52 6.97
N GLN A 53 7.36 11.74 7.50
CA GLN A 53 6.77 12.87 6.82
C GLN A 53 7.55 13.26 5.56
N THR A 54 8.88 13.22 5.60
CA THR A 54 9.70 13.52 4.42
C THR A 54 9.53 12.45 3.33
N LEU A 55 9.46 11.17 3.71
CA LEU A 55 9.15 10.08 2.80
C LEU A 55 7.74 10.19 2.21
N LEU A 56 6.79 10.67 3.02
CA LEU A 56 5.43 10.99 2.60
C LEU A 56 5.37 12.14 1.59
N GLU A 57 6.09 13.23 1.86
CA GLU A 57 6.07 14.44 1.03
C GLU A 57 6.86 14.31 -0.27
N GLN A 58 7.98 13.59 -0.23
CA GLN A 58 8.98 13.58 -1.31
C GLN A 58 9.17 12.20 -1.96
N GLY A 59 8.41 11.20 -1.51
CA GLY A 59 8.46 9.84 -2.03
C GLY A 59 9.70 9.04 -1.61
N PRO A 60 9.94 7.88 -2.23
CA PRO A 60 11.07 7.01 -1.92
C PRO A 60 12.41 7.71 -2.14
N GLN A 61 13.27 7.71 -1.12
CA GLN A 61 14.55 8.39 -1.15
C GLN A 61 15.67 7.55 -0.51
N SER A 62 16.91 7.77 -0.94
CA SER A 62 18.07 7.19 -0.26
C SER A 62 18.22 7.75 1.16
N ARG A 63 18.82 6.99 2.09
CA ARG A 63 19.13 7.48 3.46
C ARG A 63 19.95 8.77 3.44
N ALA A 64 20.84 8.93 2.45
CA ALA A 64 21.61 10.14 2.26
C ALA A 64 20.75 11.33 1.79
N ALA A 65 19.73 11.09 0.97
CA ALA A 65 18.76 12.13 0.57
C ALA A 65 17.84 12.50 1.75
N LEU A 66 17.36 11.52 2.52
CA LEU A 66 16.58 11.77 3.73
C LEU A 66 17.35 12.59 4.77
N SER A 67 18.63 12.30 4.98
CA SER A 67 19.48 13.10 5.88
C SER A 67 19.59 14.57 5.43
N ARG A 68 19.67 14.82 4.12
CA ARG A 68 19.66 16.20 3.58
C ARG A 68 18.30 16.87 3.72
N ALA A 69 17.22 16.16 3.44
CA ALA A 69 15.87 16.70 3.45
C ALA A 69 15.34 16.97 4.87
N THR A 70 15.69 16.12 5.84
CA THR A 70 15.26 16.24 7.24
C THR A 70 16.20 17.10 8.10
N GLY A 71 17.43 17.38 7.64
CA GLY A 71 18.48 18.00 8.44
C GLY A 71 19.07 17.10 9.53
N LEU A 72 18.64 15.83 9.61
CA LEU A 72 19.15 14.85 10.57
C LEU A 72 20.50 14.28 10.12
N THR A 73 21.31 13.85 11.09
CA THR A 73 22.59 13.21 10.76
C THR A 73 22.38 11.88 10.03
N ARG A 74 23.32 11.47 9.18
CA ARG A 74 23.26 10.18 8.48
C ARG A 74 23.15 8.99 9.44
N VAL A 75 23.76 9.09 10.63
CA VAL A 75 23.70 8.06 11.66
C VAL A 75 22.28 7.97 12.20
N THR A 76 21.67 9.09 12.60
CA THR A 76 20.28 9.16 13.07
C THR A 76 19.29 8.63 12.04
N VAL A 77 19.41 9.05 10.78
CA VAL A 77 18.54 8.52 9.70
C VAL A 77 18.76 7.02 9.49
N SER A 78 20.00 6.53 9.57
CA SER A 78 20.27 5.10 9.40
C SER A 78 19.71 4.26 10.54
N GLU A 79 19.78 4.75 11.78
CA GLU A 79 19.17 4.10 12.93
C GLU A 79 17.64 4.09 12.85
N LEU A 80 17.03 5.23 12.53
CA LEU A 80 15.56 5.34 12.41
C LEU A 80 15.05 4.49 11.25
N VAL A 81 15.74 4.50 10.11
CA VAL A 81 15.37 3.63 8.99
C VAL A 81 15.61 2.16 9.35
N ALA A 82 16.69 1.80 10.04
CA ALA A 82 16.89 0.42 10.49
C ALA A 82 15.82 -0.03 11.49
N GLU A 83 15.38 0.87 12.37
CA GLU A 83 14.27 0.66 13.30
C GLU A 83 12.94 0.49 12.55
N LEU A 84 12.60 1.39 11.63
CA LEU A 84 11.44 1.25 10.75
C LEU A 84 11.48 -0.09 9.99
N LEU A 85 12.61 -0.44 9.41
CA LEU A 85 12.78 -1.71 8.71
C LEU A 85 12.61 -2.89 9.68
N LYS A 86 13.13 -2.82 10.90
CA LYS A 86 12.97 -3.88 11.90
C LYS A 86 11.52 -4.00 12.39
N THR A 87 10.82 -2.89 12.56
CA THR A 87 9.43 -2.83 13.03
C THR A 87 8.44 -3.22 11.93
N PHE A 88 8.77 -2.96 10.65
CA PHE A 88 7.84 -3.10 9.52
C PHE A 88 8.26 -4.13 8.46
N THR A 89 9.35 -4.88 8.64
CA THR A 89 9.64 -6.03 7.77
C THR A 89 8.92 -7.26 8.32
N LEU A 90 7.67 -7.46 7.91
CA LEU A 90 7.12 -8.81 7.85
C LEU A 90 7.86 -9.50 6.71
N THR A 91 8.83 -10.37 6.99
CA THR A 91 9.48 -11.13 5.91
C THR A 91 8.44 -12.05 5.26
N ASP A 92 8.44 -12.15 3.92
CA ASP A 92 7.50 -13.00 3.14
C ASP A 92 7.62 -14.50 3.49
N ASN A 93 8.42 -14.89 4.50
CA ASN A 93 8.77 -16.25 4.88
C ASN A 93 8.74 -16.52 6.39
N ASP A 94 8.14 -15.66 7.21
CA ASP A 94 7.85 -16.08 8.58
C ASP A 94 6.66 -17.04 8.55
N ALA A 95 6.94 -18.34 8.78
CA ALA A 95 5.93 -19.34 9.11
C ALA A 95 5.08 -18.95 10.35
N GLU A 96 5.44 -17.86 11.04
CA GLU A 96 4.78 -17.24 12.19
C GLU A 96 4.01 -15.94 11.85
N ALA A 97 3.99 -15.47 10.59
CA ALA A 97 3.26 -14.25 10.17
C ALA A 97 1.73 -14.45 10.08
N THR A 98 1.14 -14.89 11.20
CA THR A 98 -0.30 -15.07 11.34
C THR A 98 -1.03 -13.73 11.34
N GLY A 99 -2.32 -13.75 11.00
CA GLY A 99 -3.18 -12.55 11.13
C GLY A 99 -3.22 -12.00 12.55
N GLU A 100 -3.09 -12.86 13.57
CA GLU A 100 -3.01 -12.45 14.97
C GLU A 100 -1.74 -11.66 15.26
N ARG A 101 -0.58 -12.13 14.78
CA ARG A 101 0.68 -11.39 14.94
C ARG A 101 0.63 -10.03 14.23
N ALA A 102 -0.01 -9.97 13.07
CA ALA A 102 -0.22 -8.71 12.36
C ALA A 102 -1.09 -7.72 13.15
N ILE A 103 -2.13 -8.21 13.85
CA ILE A 103 -2.95 -7.38 14.74
C ILE A 103 -2.13 -6.87 15.92
N GLU A 104 -1.34 -7.71 16.58
CA GLU A 104 -0.49 -7.30 17.70
C GLU A 104 0.45 -6.15 17.30
N LEU A 105 1.16 -6.33 16.19
CA LEU A 105 2.06 -5.31 15.65
C LEU A 105 1.31 -4.02 15.25
N LEU A 106 0.12 -4.16 14.68
CA LEU A 106 -0.73 -3.01 14.34
C LEU A 106 -1.17 -2.26 15.61
N LEU A 107 -1.58 -2.95 16.67
CA LEU A 107 -1.98 -2.33 17.92
C LEU A 107 -0.79 -1.64 18.62
N GLU A 108 0.37 -2.28 18.66
CA GLU A 108 1.61 -1.68 19.15
C GLU A 108 1.93 -0.37 18.42
N LEU A 109 1.82 -0.38 17.08
CA LEU A 109 2.01 0.82 16.25
C LEU A 109 0.97 1.89 16.56
N LEU A 110 -0.30 1.52 16.65
CA LEU A 110 -1.38 2.45 16.93
C LEU A 110 -1.20 3.10 18.31
N HIS A 111 -0.83 2.36 19.35
CA HIS A 111 -0.54 2.94 20.67
C HIS A 111 0.61 3.94 20.62
N GLN A 112 1.68 3.64 19.88
CA GLN A 112 2.79 4.57 19.71
C GLN A 112 2.36 5.84 18.98
N ALA A 113 1.60 5.71 17.89
CA ALA A 113 1.10 6.84 17.11
C ALA A 113 0.12 7.71 17.93
N LEU A 114 -0.85 7.07 18.59
CA LEU A 114 -1.84 7.75 19.44
C LEU A 114 -1.20 8.45 20.63
N GLY A 115 -0.18 7.84 21.24
CA GLY A 115 0.58 8.45 22.34
C GLY A 115 1.38 9.69 21.93
N ALA A 116 1.64 9.87 20.62
CA ALA A 116 2.31 11.04 20.07
C ALA A 116 1.33 12.15 19.62
N CYS A 117 0.03 11.87 19.56
CA CYS A 117 -0.98 12.86 19.19
C CYS A 117 -1.24 13.82 20.36
N THR A 118 -1.17 15.12 20.09
CA THR A 118 -1.55 16.17 21.08
C THR A 118 -3.03 16.53 20.99
N GLU A 119 -3.66 16.25 19.85
CA GLU A 119 -5.06 16.52 19.57
C GLU A 119 -5.91 15.23 19.61
N GLN A 120 -7.23 15.40 19.67
CA GLN A 120 -8.15 14.27 19.64
C GLN A 120 -8.16 13.59 18.27
N VAL A 121 -7.94 12.27 18.26
CA VAL A 121 -8.01 11.44 17.05
C VAL A 121 -9.47 11.05 16.76
N LEU A 122 -9.97 11.44 15.59
CA LEU A 122 -11.37 11.26 15.19
C LEU A 122 -11.68 9.88 14.62
N GLY A 123 -10.69 9.19 14.07
CA GLY A 123 -10.88 7.90 13.42
C GLY A 123 -9.56 7.23 13.00
N ILE A 124 -9.62 5.93 12.74
CA ILE A 124 -8.52 5.10 12.23
C ILE A 124 -8.95 4.52 10.88
N GLY A 125 -8.13 4.74 9.85
CA GLY A 125 -8.27 4.09 8.54
C GLY A 125 -7.20 3.03 8.36
N ILE A 126 -7.59 1.82 7.95
CA ILE A 126 -6.67 0.70 7.70
C ILE A 126 -6.86 0.24 6.25
N GLY A 127 -5.80 0.38 5.46
CA GLY A 127 -5.67 -0.27 4.15
C GLY A 127 -4.98 -1.61 4.33
N THR A 128 -5.56 -2.68 3.81
CA THR A 128 -5.00 -4.04 3.94
C THR A 128 -5.19 -4.84 2.65
N PRO A 129 -4.32 -5.80 2.32
CA PRO A 129 -4.54 -6.70 1.20
C PRO A 129 -5.75 -7.62 1.43
N GLY A 130 -6.39 -8.05 0.34
CA GLY A 130 -7.43 -9.07 0.35
C GLY A 130 -8.86 -8.54 0.28
N ILE A 131 -9.82 -9.46 0.42
CA ILE A 131 -11.26 -9.19 0.29
C ILE A 131 -11.80 -8.75 1.65
N ILE A 132 -12.24 -7.51 1.76
CA ILE A 132 -12.63 -6.88 3.03
C ILE A 132 -14.14 -6.68 3.08
N THR A 133 -14.81 -7.10 4.14
CA THR A 133 -16.26 -6.91 4.30
C THR A 133 -16.62 -5.47 4.71
N ASP A 134 -17.90 -5.13 4.69
CA ASP A 134 -18.43 -3.88 5.24
C ASP A 134 -18.17 -3.73 6.75
N GLN A 135 -18.12 -4.85 7.47
CA GLN A 135 -17.76 -4.93 8.88
C GLN A 135 -16.24 -4.80 9.12
N GLY A 136 -15.42 -4.74 8.07
CA GLY A 136 -13.96 -4.63 8.18
C GLY A 136 -13.26 -5.93 8.55
N ILE A 137 -13.86 -7.07 8.20
CA ILE A 137 -13.26 -8.40 8.31
C ILE A 137 -12.47 -8.70 7.03
N VAL A 138 -11.22 -9.12 7.17
CA VAL A 138 -10.44 -9.69 6.05
C VAL A 138 -10.95 -11.11 5.81
N LYS A 139 -11.83 -11.28 4.82
CA LYS A 139 -12.39 -12.60 4.48
C LYS A 139 -11.29 -13.55 4.00
N THR A 140 -10.42 -13.05 3.12
CA THR A 140 -9.23 -13.77 2.67
C THR A 140 -8.15 -12.81 2.21
N ALA A 141 -6.90 -13.08 2.59
CA ALA A 141 -5.71 -12.50 2.00
C ALA A 141 -4.69 -13.62 1.77
N GLU A 142 -4.83 -14.32 0.64
CA GLU A 142 -4.19 -15.62 0.38
C GLU A 142 -2.66 -15.58 0.49
N LYS A 143 -2.03 -14.51 0.00
CA LYS A 143 -0.57 -14.30 0.10
C LYS A 143 -0.06 -14.30 1.53
N PHE A 144 -0.90 -13.96 2.49
CA PHE A 144 -0.57 -13.87 3.92
C PHE A 144 -1.22 -14.97 4.74
N GLY A 145 -1.98 -15.87 4.10
CA GLY A 145 -2.72 -16.93 4.79
C GLY A 145 -3.81 -16.43 5.74
N TRP A 146 -4.25 -15.17 5.63
CA TRP A 146 -5.28 -14.63 6.52
C TRP A 146 -6.66 -15.04 6.05
N LYS A 147 -7.50 -15.42 7.01
CA LYS A 147 -8.88 -15.82 6.76
C LYS A 147 -9.77 -15.41 7.93
N ASP A 148 -10.90 -14.80 7.60
CA ASP A 148 -11.91 -14.35 8.55
C ASP A 148 -11.32 -13.53 9.73
N LEU A 149 -10.35 -12.65 9.43
CA LEU A 149 -9.64 -11.82 10.41
C LEU A 149 -10.41 -10.53 10.68
N ASP A 150 -11.01 -10.40 11.87
CA ASP A 150 -11.79 -9.22 12.28
C ASP A 150 -10.89 -8.07 12.75
N LEU A 151 -10.28 -7.36 11.80
CA LEU A 151 -9.39 -6.22 12.08
C LEU A 151 -10.12 -5.06 12.73
N ARG A 152 -11.31 -4.71 12.21
CA ARG A 152 -12.06 -3.55 12.70
C ARG A 152 -12.39 -3.71 14.18
N SER A 153 -13.09 -4.78 14.55
CA SER A 153 -13.56 -4.93 15.94
C SER A 153 -12.39 -4.98 16.92
N ARG A 154 -11.31 -5.68 16.56
CA ARG A 154 -10.10 -5.79 17.40
C ARG A 154 -9.46 -4.42 17.66
N VAL A 155 -9.30 -3.62 16.61
CA VAL A 155 -8.73 -2.26 16.74
C VAL A 155 -9.68 -1.32 17.47
N GLN A 156 -10.99 -1.38 17.20
CA GLN A 156 -11.97 -0.53 17.89
C GLN A 156 -12.12 -0.87 19.37
N GLN A 157 -12.08 -2.14 19.74
CA GLN A 157 -12.19 -2.57 21.15
C GLN A 157 -10.99 -2.09 21.96
N ASP A 158 -9.80 -2.19 21.38
CA ASP A 158 -8.56 -1.77 22.02
C ASP A 158 -8.46 -0.23 22.12
N THR A 159 -8.63 0.48 21.01
CA THR A 159 -8.39 1.93 20.95
C THR A 159 -9.61 2.77 21.36
N ARG A 160 -10.82 2.21 21.28
CA ARG A 160 -12.12 2.91 21.40
C ARG A 160 -12.34 4.01 20.36
N ILE A 161 -11.60 4.00 19.25
CA ILE A 161 -11.69 4.98 18.16
C ILE A 161 -12.45 4.37 16.98
N PRO A 162 -13.37 5.11 16.30
CA PRO A 162 -14.01 4.67 15.07
C PRO A 162 -12.99 4.16 14.04
N THR A 163 -13.14 2.92 13.57
CA THR A 163 -12.16 2.31 12.65
C THR A 163 -12.83 1.83 11.37
N HIS A 164 -12.22 2.15 10.24
CA HIS A 164 -12.62 1.68 8.92
C HIS A 164 -11.48 0.86 8.31
N VAL A 165 -11.84 -0.28 7.73
CA VAL A 165 -10.90 -1.20 7.07
C VAL A 165 -11.34 -1.37 5.64
N LEU A 166 -10.42 -1.21 4.70
CA LEU A 166 -10.65 -1.34 3.27
C LEU A 166 -9.46 -2.03 2.59
N ASN A 167 -9.68 -2.50 1.37
CA ASN A 167 -8.60 -2.96 0.51
C ASN A 167 -7.68 -1.78 0.14
N VAL A 168 -6.37 -2.02 -0.01
CA VAL A 168 -5.42 -0.95 -0.38
C VAL A 168 -5.78 -0.23 -1.69
N ALA A 169 -6.31 -0.92 -2.69
CA ALA A 169 -6.77 -0.31 -3.94
C ALA A 169 -8.02 0.55 -3.76
N ASP A 170 -8.95 0.12 -2.91
CA ASP A 170 -10.13 0.91 -2.52
C ASP A 170 -9.72 2.18 -1.78
N CYS A 171 -8.75 2.08 -0.86
CA CYS A 171 -8.18 3.25 -0.20
C CYS A 171 -7.57 4.22 -1.21
N ALA A 172 -6.78 3.70 -2.17
CA ALA A 172 -6.11 4.52 -3.17
C ALA A 172 -7.10 5.26 -4.09
N ILE A 173 -8.19 4.60 -4.52
CA ILE A 173 -9.17 5.27 -5.38
C ILE A 173 -10.03 6.28 -4.62
N LEU A 174 -10.42 5.99 -3.38
CA LEU A 174 -11.12 6.97 -2.52
C LEU A 174 -10.25 8.19 -2.28
N ALA A 175 -8.95 7.95 -2.12
CA ALA A 175 -7.95 8.99 -1.98
C ALA A 175 -7.88 9.89 -3.20
N GLU A 176 -7.69 9.31 -4.39
CA GLU A 176 -7.64 10.07 -5.65
C GLU A 176 -8.97 10.77 -5.94
N HIS A 177 -10.10 10.13 -5.62
CA HIS A 177 -11.43 10.71 -5.79
C HIS A 177 -11.66 11.94 -4.91
N THR A 178 -11.22 11.88 -3.65
CA THR A 178 -11.52 12.92 -2.67
C THR A 178 -10.53 14.09 -2.77
N PHE A 179 -9.26 13.83 -3.04
CA PHE A 179 -8.20 14.83 -2.93
C PHE A 179 -7.37 15.02 -4.21
N GLY A 180 -7.53 14.13 -5.19
CA GLY A 180 -6.89 14.21 -6.50
C GLY A 180 -7.82 14.78 -7.57
N GLN A 181 -7.74 14.25 -8.79
CA GLN A 181 -8.62 14.62 -9.90
C GLN A 181 -9.86 13.73 -9.96
N GLY A 182 -10.61 13.71 -8.86
CA GLY A 182 -11.78 12.86 -8.72
C GLY A 182 -12.78 13.00 -9.85
N SER A 183 -13.38 11.86 -10.24
CA SER A 183 -14.41 11.76 -11.26
C SER A 183 -15.54 10.88 -10.76
N GLU A 184 -16.77 11.19 -11.18
CA GLU A 184 -17.96 10.40 -10.85
C GLU A 184 -17.85 8.95 -11.32
N HIS A 185 -17.14 8.74 -12.42
CA HIS A 185 -16.84 7.43 -12.99
C HIS A 185 -15.33 7.33 -13.20
N MET A 186 -14.67 6.53 -12.37
CA MET A 186 -13.22 6.36 -12.44
C MET A 186 -12.79 4.96 -12.02
N MET A 187 -11.67 4.54 -12.58
CA MET A 187 -10.94 3.33 -12.21
C MET A 187 -9.53 3.71 -11.82
N LEU A 188 -8.98 3.05 -10.81
CA LEU A 188 -7.59 3.17 -10.42
C LEU A 188 -6.93 1.81 -10.48
N LEU A 189 -5.80 1.73 -11.16
CA LEU A 189 -4.94 0.56 -11.22
C LEU A 189 -3.68 0.83 -10.41
N ARG A 190 -3.42 -0.02 -9.41
CA ARG A 190 -2.22 0.02 -8.59
C ARG A 190 -1.25 -1.06 -9.04
N LEU A 191 -0.10 -0.65 -9.56
CA LEU A 191 1.00 -1.50 -10.02
C LEU A 191 2.14 -1.48 -8.99
N GLY A 192 2.42 -2.62 -8.39
CA GLY A 192 3.49 -2.75 -7.39
C GLY A 192 3.90 -4.20 -7.21
N ARG A 193 4.01 -4.65 -5.95
CA ARG A 193 4.17 -6.08 -5.62
C ARG A 193 3.01 -6.94 -6.13
N GLY A 194 1.83 -6.32 -6.27
CA GLY A 194 0.66 -6.92 -6.90
C GLY A 194 0.02 -5.98 -7.90
N VAL A 195 -1.13 -6.39 -8.41
CA VAL A 195 -2.00 -5.56 -9.26
C VAL A 195 -3.34 -5.38 -8.55
N GLY A 196 -3.62 -4.17 -8.08
CA GLY A 196 -4.88 -3.81 -7.44
C GLY A 196 -5.75 -2.96 -8.37
N CYS A 197 -7.07 -3.06 -8.23
CA CYS A 197 -8.01 -2.21 -8.95
C CYS A 197 -9.09 -1.67 -8.00
N GLY A 198 -9.28 -0.36 -7.99
CA GLY A 198 -10.44 0.29 -7.37
C GLY A 198 -11.36 0.82 -8.47
N VAL A 199 -12.68 0.84 -8.22
CA VAL A 199 -13.66 1.36 -9.18
C VAL A 199 -14.69 2.23 -8.47
N ILE A 200 -14.95 3.42 -9.00
CA ILE A 200 -16.02 4.33 -8.57
C ILE A 200 -16.96 4.56 -9.75
N THR A 201 -18.26 4.44 -9.49
CA THR A 201 -19.34 4.81 -10.43
C THR A 201 -20.41 5.58 -9.67
N HIS A 202 -20.95 6.65 -10.25
CA HIS A 202 -21.92 7.52 -9.57
C HIS A 202 -21.41 8.01 -8.20
N ASN A 203 -20.13 8.40 -8.13
CA ASN A 203 -19.44 8.80 -6.89
C ASN A 203 -19.46 7.75 -5.77
N THR A 204 -19.74 6.49 -6.09
CA THR A 204 -19.84 5.40 -5.13
C THR A 204 -18.78 4.35 -5.44
N LEU A 205 -18.03 3.95 -4.42
CA LEU A 205 -17.09 2.83 -4.51
C LEU A 205 -17.82 1.53 -4.83
N VAL A 206 -17.42 0.88 -5.92
CA VAL A 206 -17.95 -0.41 -6.35
C VAL A 206 -17.24 -1.52 -5.59
N ARG A 207 -17.95 -2.14 -4.65
CA ARG A 207 -17.41 -3.25 -3.83
C ARG A 207 -17.91 -4.63 -4.26
N GLY A 208 -19.06 -4.68 -4.93
CA GLY A 208 -19.77 -5.92 -5.24
C GLY A 208 -20.35 -6.63 -4.01
N SER A 209 -21.28 -7.56 -4.22
CA SER A 209 -21.98 -8.27 -3.13
C SER A 209 -21.07 -9.19 -2.31
N GLY A 210 -19.98 -9.67 -2.92
CA GLY A 210 -18.96 -10.49 -2.26
C GLY A 210 -17.74 -9.70 -1.78
N PHE A 211 -17.76 -8.37 -1.90
CA PHE A 211 -16.64 -7.46 -1.59
C PHE A 211 -15.35 -7.67 -2.42
N ALA A 212 -15.45 -8.40 -3.53
CA ALA A 212 -14.32 -8.78 -4.39
C ALA A 212 -14.30 -8.01 -5.72
N ALA A 213 -15.10 -6.95 -5.86
CA ALA A 213 -14.99 -6.09 -7.03
C ALA A 213 -13.60 -5.43 -7.03
N GLY A 214 -12.95 -5.35 -8.19
CA GLY A 214 -11.60 -4.81 -8.27
C GLY A 214 -10.47 -5.81 -8.01
N GLU A 215 -10.76 -7.10 -7.78
CA GLU A 215 -9.76 -8.18 -7.76
C GLU A 215 -9.23 -8.53 -9.18
N LEU A 216 -8.97 -7.49 -9.98
CA LEU A 216 -8.54 -7.56 -11.37
C LEU A 216 -7.18 -8.24 -11.51
N GLY A 217 -6.30 -8.10 -10.51
CA GLY A 217 -5.00 -8.77 -10.48
C GLY A 217 -5.10 -10.30 -10.60
N HIS A 218 -6.22 -10.89 -10.19
CA HIS A 218 -6.46 -12.33 -10.24
C HIS A 218 -7.30 -12.77 -11.45
N VAL A 219 -7.75 -11.83 -12.30
CA VAL A 219 -8.43 -12.17 -13.55
C VAL A 219 -7.43 -12.78 -14.53
N ARG A 220 -7.87 -13.88 -15.16
CA ARG A 220 -7.11 -14.54 -16.21
C ARG A 220 -7.39 -13.86 -17.55
N HIS A 221 -6.43 -13.08 -18.03
CA HIS A 221 -6.55 -12.33 -19.29
C HIS A 221 -6.33 -13.22 -20.53
N ASP A 222 -5.54 -14.30 -20.40
CA ASP A 222 -5.31 -15.30 -21.44
C ASP A 222 -5.54 -16.71 -20.88
N ALA A 223 -6.49 -17.43 -21.47
CA ALA A 223 -6.84 -18.80 -21.08
C ALA A 223 -5.74 -19.83 -21.39
N ALA A 224 -4.82 -19.52 -22.31
CA ALA A 224 -3.66 -20.36 -22.60
C ALA A 224 -2.52 -20.13 -21.59
N ASP A 225 -2.49 -18.99 -20.91
CA ASP A 225 -1.41 -18.63 -20.00
C ASP A 225 -1.38 -19.54 -18.75
N ARG A 226 -0.26 -20.24 -18.57
CA ARG A 226 0.00 -21.19 -17.47
C ARG A 226 1.01 -20.66 -16.45
N THR A 227 1.33 -19.37 -16.45
CA THR A 227 2.22 -18.81 -15.43
C THR A 227 1.56 -18.95 -14.05
N PRO A 228 2.23 -19.56 -13.05
CA PRO A 228 1.67 -19.72 -11.72
C PRO A 228 1.50 -18.36 -11.03
N CYS A 229 0.40 -18.20 -10.30
CA CYS A 229 0.14 -17.04 -9.45
C CYS A 229 0.17 -17.45 -7.97
N ALA A 230 0.55 -16.52 -7.09
CA ALA A 230 0.57 -16.74 -5.65
C ALA A 230 -0.83 -17.06 -5.06
N CYS A 231 -1.92 -16.70 -5.75
CA CYS A 231 -3.28 -17.09 -5.38
C CYS A 231 -3.62 -18.57 -5.67
N GLY A 232 -2.65 -19.35 -6.18
CA GLY A 232 -2.85 -20.76 -6.53
C GLY A 232 -3.45 -21.01 -7.92
N ASN A 233 -3.87 -19.95 -8.62
CA ASN A 233 -4.34 -20.03 -10.00
C ASN A 233 -3.21 -19.81 -11.02
N PHE A 234 -3.58 -19.80 -12.31
CA PHE A 234 -2.66 -19.60 -13.43
C PHE A 234 -3.11 -18.46 -14.35
N GLY A 235 -2.15 -17.75 -14.94
CA GLY A 235 -2.40 -16.71 -15.95
C GLY A 235 -3.10 -15.46 -15.42
N CYS A 236 -3.09 -15.26 -14.11
CA CYS A 236 -3.59 -14.05 -13.47
C CYS A 236 -2.82 -12.82 -14.00
N LEU A 237 -3.52 -11.70 -14.16
CA LEU A 237 -2.93 -10.44 -14.59
C LEU A 237 -1.71 -10.04 -13.74
N GLU A 238 -1.76 -10.26 -12.43
CA GLU A 238 -0.66 -9.99 -11.51
C GLU A 238 0.63 -10.77 -11.86
N ALA A 239 0.50 -12.00 -12.32
CA ALA A 239 1.63 -12.85 -12.71
C ALA A 239 2.33 -12.35 -13.98
N ARG A 240 1.77 -11.34 -14.66
CA ARG A 240 2.33 -10.70 -15.86
C ARG A 240 2.67 -9.22 -15.68
N ALA A 241 1.81 -8.47 -14.98
CA ALA A 241 1.86 -7.01 -14.94
C ALA A 241 2.35 -6.44 -13.59
N SER A 242 2.62 -7.27 -12.58
CA SER A 242 3.24 -6.79 -11.34
C SER A 242 4.73 -6.45 -11.54
N VAL A 243 5.28 -5.59 -10.69
CA VAL A 243 6.70 -5.22 -10.71
C VAL A 243 7.60 -6.46 -10.61
N PRO A 244 7.35 -7.45 -9.71
CA PRO A 244 8.14 -8.68 -9.68
C PRO A 244 8.07 -9.47 -10.99
N ALA A 245 6.90 -9.59 -11.62
CA ALA A 245 6.74 -10.30 -12.88
C ALA A 245 7.52 -9.64 -14.03
N ILE A 246 7.46 -8.31 -14.13
CA ILE A 246 8.21 -7.55 -15.13
C ILE A 246 9.72 -7.72 -14.92
N ARG A 247 10.19 -7.61 -13.67
CA ARG A 247 11.61 -7.80 -13.32
C ARG A 247 12.09 -9.23 -13.63
N GLN A 248 11.26 -10.23 -13.35
CA GLN A 248 11.56 -11.62 -13.67
C GLN A 248 11.70 -11.81 -15.19
N ALA A 249 10.77 -11.28 -15.98
CA ALA A 249 10.85 -11.38 -17.44
C ALA A 249 12.14 -10.74 -18.01
N ILE A 250 12.58 -9.62 -17.43
CA ILE A 250 13.84 -8.98 -17.79
C ILE A 250 15.05 -9.86 -17.41
N ALA A 251 15.03 -10.44 -16.20
CA ALA A 251 16.07 -11.34 -15.73
C ALA A 251 16.17 -12.63 -16.58
N GLU A 252 15.06 -13.09 -17.15
CA GLU A 252 14.97 -14.22 -18.07
C GLU A 252 15.38 -13.87 -19.51
N GLY A 253 15.83 -12.63 -19.76
CA GLY A 253 16.44 -12.20 -21.01
C GLY A 253 15.56 -11.34 -21.92
N GLN A 254 14.35 -10.95 -21.49
CA GLN A 254 13.59 -9.94 -22.22
C GLN A 254 14.21 -8.54 -22.04
N SER A 255 14.14 -7.71 -23.09
CA SER A 255 14.38 -6.28 -22.92
C SER A 255 13.29 -5.63 -22.06
N ALA A 256 13.63 -4.55 -21.36
CA ALA A 256 12.65 -3.78 -20.57
C ALA A 256 11.45 -3.31 -21.39
N ALA A 257 11.67 -2.92 -22.65
CA ALA A 257 10.60 -2.51 -23.57
C ALA A 257 9.64 -3.66 -23.88
N GLN A 258 10.15 -4.89 -24.08
CA GLN A 258 9.31 -6.06 -24.34
C GLN A 258 8.50 -6.46 -23.11
N ALA A 259 9.13 -6.52 -21.93
CA ALA A 259 8.45 -6.85 -20.69
C ALA A 259 7.35 -5.82 -20.36
N GLY A 260 7.66 -4.52 -20.52
CA GLY A 260 6.68 -3.44 -20.34
C GLY A 260 5.52 -3.50 -21.33
N ALA A 261 5.79 -3.79 -22.61
CA ALA A 261 4.73 -3.93 -23.62
C ALA A 261 3.80 -5.12 -23.32
N GLN A 262 4.34 -6.25 -22.85
CA GLN A 262 3.54 -7.41 -22.44
C GLN A 262 2.63 -7.07 -21.24
N ALA A 263 3.17 -6.40 -20.21
CA ALA A 263 2.40 -5.95 -19.07
C ALA A 263 1.28 -4.97 -19.48
N ALA A 264 1.61 -3.99 -20.33
CA ALA A 264 0.64 -3.02 -20.84
C ALA A 264 -0.47 -3.69 -21.67
N GLN A 265 -0.13 -4.65 -22.53
CA GLN A 265 -1.11 -5.41 -23.31
C GLN A 265 -2.04 -6.22 -22.41
N ALA A 266 -1.50 -6.87 -21.38
CA ALA A 266 -2.30 -7.63 -20.42
C ALA A 266 -3.27 -6.72 -19.64
N LEU A 267 -2.77 -5.57 -19.15
CA LEU A 267 -3.58 -4.57 -18.46
C LEU A 267 -4.69 -4.02 -19.37
N ALA A 268 -4.35 -3.60 -20.59
CA ALA A 268 -5.30 -3.07 -21.57
C ALA A 268 -6.41 -4.09 -21.88
N SER A 269 -6.04 -5.35 -22.09
CA SER A 269 -7.00 -6.43 -22.37
C SER A 269 -7.93 -6.69 -21.18
N ALA A 270 -7.41 -6.60 -19.95
CA ALA A 270 -8.19 -6.80 -18.73
C ALA A 270 -9.18 -5.66 -18.46
N ILE A 271 -8.81 -4.39 -18.74
CA ILE A 271 -9.65 -3.23 -18.42
C ILE A 271 -10.58 -2.79 -19.54
N ALA A 272 -10.30 -3.12 -20.80
CA ALA A 272 -11.11 -2.65 -21.93
C ALA A 272 -12.60 -2.98 -21.78
N LEU A 273 -12.91 -4.21 -21.34
CA LEU A 273 -14.30 -4.62 -21.11
C LEU A 273 -14.94 -3.83 -19.95
N LEU A 274 -14.19 -3.59 -18.86
CA LEU A 274 -14.70 -2.85 -17.71
C LEU A 274 -14.96 -1.38 -18.05
N ILE A 275 -14.06 -0.75 -18.83
CA ILE A 275 -14.24 0.60 -19.34
C ILE A 275 -15.52 0.67 -20.17
N SER A 276 -15.73 -0.29 -21.07
CA SER A 276 -16.92 -0.32 -21.92
C SER A 276 -18.22 -0.61 -21.17
N VAL A 277 -18.19 -1.49 -20.16
CA VAL A 277 -19.40 -1.92 -19.43
C VAL A 277 -19.83 -0.88 -18.40
N LEU A 278 -18.87 -0.22 -17.75
CA LEU A 278 -19.12 0.73 -16.65
C LEU A 278 -19.05 2.20 -17.09
N ASP A 279 -18.80 2.46 -18.38
CA ASP A 279 -18.59 3.79 -18.96
C ASP A 279 -17.55 4.61 -18.18
N ILE A 280 -16.39 3.99 -17.92
CA ILE A 280 -15.32 4.64 -17.17
C ILE A 280 -14.63 5.66 -18.06
N ARG A 281 -14.71 6.93 -17.66
CA ARG A 281 -14.12 8.07 -18.40
C ARG A 281 -12.73 8.46 -17.91
N ASN A 282 -12.35 8.06 -16.69
CA ASN A 282 -11.06 8.36 -16.09
C ASN A 282 -10.40 7.08 -15.57
N VAL A 283 -9.21 6.76 -16.08
CA VAL A 283 -8.40 5.62 -15.64
C VAL A 283 -7.08 6.16 -15.09
N VAL A 284 -6.84 5.93 -13.80
CA VAL A 284 -5.65 6.38 -13.08
C VAL A 284 -4.72 5.20 -12.89
N PHE A 285 -3.44 5.37 -13.25
CA PHE A 285 -2.39 4.40 -12.95
C PHE A 285 -1.56 4.92 -11.78
N THR A 286 -1.32 4.07 -10.79
CA THR A 286 -0.49 4.37 -9.61
C THR A 286 0.51 3.24 -9.39
N GLY A 287 1.70 3.55 -8.88
CA GLY A 287 2.75 2.56 -8.72
C GLY A 287 4.09 3.16 -8.37
N THR A 288 5.13 2.34 -8.37
CA THR A 288 6.50 2.85 -8.20
C THR A 288 6.91 3.68 -9.43
N PRO A 289 7.85 4.63 -9.30
CA PRO A 289 8.33 5.45 -10.42
C PRO A 289 8.92 4.66 -11.60
N GLU A 290 9.20 3.38 -11.39
CA GLU A 290 9.70 2.47 -12.41
C GLU A 290 8.60 1.94 -13.34
N VAL A 291 7.33 2.03 -12.93
CA VAL A 291 6.18 1.46 -13.66
C VAL A 291 5.06 2.44 -13.99
N VAL A 292 5.11 3.68 -13.48
CA VAL A 292 4.16 4.77 -13.78
C VAL A 292 4.89 6.02 -14.25
#